data_AF-A0A7J4K5G2-F1
#
_entry.id   AF-A0A7J4K5G2-F1
#
_cell.length_a   1.000
_cell.length_b   1.000
_cell.length_c   1.000
_cell.angle_alpha   90.00
_cell.angle_beta   90.00
_cell.angle_gamma   90.00
#
_symmetry.space_group_name_H-M   'P 1'
#
loop_
_entity.id
_entity.type
_entity.pdbx_description
1 polymer ?
#
loop_
_entity_poly.entity_id
_entity_poly.type
_entity_poly.pdbx_seq_one_letter_code
_entity_poly.pdbx_strand_id
1 'polypeptide(L)'
;MKHKAHVSQYKKDELTRIKSLLLKYKIIAVADMTSMPSVQLQRLRSSLKGSVLITMSKGRIIKIALEDLKDKVKNIQELESYVRGMPALLLTNE
;
A
#
# COMPACT_ATOMS: atom_id res chain seq x y z
N MET A 1 -11.59 -28.78 10.65
CA MET A 1 -12.33 -28.15 9.54
C MET A 1 -11.51 -26.98 8.98
N LYS A 2 -10.89 -27.14 7.79
CA LYS A 2 -10.17 -26.05 7.12
C LYS A 2 -11.21 -25.01 6.68
N HIS A 3 -11.34 -23.92 7.44
CA HIS A 3 -12.14 -22.76 7.03
C HIS A 3 -11.48 -22.20 5.77
N LYS A 4 -11.98 -22.56 4.58
CA LYS A 4 -11.63 -21.87 3.34
C LYS A 4 -12.14 -20.44 3.52
N ALA A 5 -11.24 -19.52 3.82
CA ALA A 5 -11.57 -18.11 3.88
C ALA A 5 -12.25 -17.74 2.55
N HIS A 6 -13.53 -17.37 2.60
CA HIS A 6 -14.26 -16.84 1.44
C HIS A 6 -13.70 -15.45 1.15
N VAL A 7 -12.53 -15.42 0.51
CA VAL A 7 -11.88 -14.19 0.09
C VAL A 7 -12.60 -13.72 -1.17
N SER A 8 -13.44 -12.69 -1.01
CA SER A 8 -14.09 -11.99 -2.11
C SER A 8 -13.08 -11.65 -3.21
N GLN A 9 -13.47 -11.83 -4.48
CA GLN A 9 -12.61 -11.59 -5.63
C GLN A 9 -11.92 -10.21 -5.57
N TYR A 10 -12.67 -9.18 -5.17
CA TYR A 10 -12.17 -7.83 -4.92
C TYR A 10 -10.89 -7.75 -4.06
N LYS A 11 -10.77 -8.57 -3.00
CA LYS A 11 -9.58 -8.56 -2.14
C LYS A 11 -8.36 -9.16 -2.85
N LYS A 12 -8.56 -10.15 -3.71
CA LYS A 12 -7.49 -10.76 -4.51
C LYS A 12 -7.03 -9.81 -5.61
N ASP A 13 -7.99 -9.12 -6.23
CA ASP A 13 -7.69 -8.12 -7.26
C ASP A 13 -6.93 -6.94 -6.66
N GLU A 14 -7.36 -6.46 -5.49
CA GLU A 14 -6.66 -5.39 -4.76
C GLU A 14 -5.25 -5.81 -4.34
N LEU A 15 -5.07 -7.04 -3.85
CA LEU A 15 -3.74 -7.57 -3.53
C LEU A 15 -2.83 -7.61 -4.77
N THR A 16 -3.35 -8.10 -5.90
CA THR A 16 -2.62 -8.13 -7.17
C THR A 16 -2.24 -6.72 -7.62
N ARG A 17 -3.19 -5.77 -7.55
CA ARG A 17 -2.96 -4.37 -7.88
C ARG A 17 -1.83 -3.77 -7.06
N ILE A 18 -1.85 -3.96 -5.73
CA ILE A 18 -0.80 -3.44 -4.84
C ILE A 18 0.55 -4.08 -5.17
N LYS A 19 0.62 -5.40 -5.38
CA LYS A 19 1.88 -6.06 -5.78
C LYS A 19 2.45 -5.50 -7.07
N SER A 20 1.61 -5.32 -8.10
CA SER A 20 2.04 -4.74 -9.37
C SER A 20 2.57 -3.32 -9.20
N LEU A 21 1.95 -2.52 -8.33
CA LEU A 21 2.41 -1.17 -8.02
C LEU A 21 3.76 -1.19 -7.30
N LEU A 22 3.93 -2.00 -6.25
CA LEU A 22 5.19 -2.12 -5.52
C LEU A 22 6.35 -2.58 -6.39
N LEU A 23 6.09 -3.42 -7.42
CA LEU A 23 7.12 -3.84 -8.39
C LEU A 23 7.41 -2.79 -9.46
N LYS A 24 6.44 -1.94 -9.79
CA LYS A 24 6.57 -0.93 -10.85
C LYS A 24 7.36 0.30 -10.38
N TYR A 25 7.24 0.66 -9.10
CA TYR A 25 7.86 1.86 -8.56
C TYR A 25 9.15 1.55 -7.81
N LYS A 26 10.16 2.39 -7.98
CA LYS A 26 11.47 2.24 -7.32
C LYS A 26 11.43 2.67 -5.86
N ILE A 27 10.70 3.74 -5.55
CA ILE A 27 10.61 4.32 -4.22
C ILE A 27 9.23 4.01 -3.65
N ILE A 28 9.23 3.39 -2.47
CA ILE A 28 8.04 2.95 -1.75
C ILE A 28 8.08 3.57 -0.36
N ALA A 29 7.09 4.39 -0.05
CA ALA A 29 6.91 4.96 1.29
C ALA A 29 5.54 4.59 1.87
N VAL A 30 5.51 4.36 3.17
CA VAL A 30 4.29 4.09 3.95
C VAL A 30 4.06 5.26 4.88
N ALA A 31 2.84 5.81 4.85
CA ALA A 31 2.43 6.89 5.73
C ALA A 31 1.13 6.51 6.46
N ASP A 32 1.03 6.82 7.75
CA ASP A 32 -0.21 6.69 8.50
C ASP A 32 -1.04 7.97 8.35
N MET A 33 -2.20 7.84 7.70
CA MET A 33 -3.11 8.96 7.43
C MET A 33 -4.26 9.04 8.44
N THR A 34 -4.23 8.29 9.54
CA THR A 34 -5.32 8.24 10.53
C THR A 34 -5.64 9.62 11.12
N SER A 35 -4.64 10.48 11.27
CA SER A 35 -4.78 11.83 11.83
C SER A 35 -5.07 12.92 10.79
N MET A 36 -5.10 12.60 9.49
CA MET A 36 -5.27 13.60 8.43
C MET A 36 -6.73 13.77 7.99
N PRO A 37 -7.30 14.98 8.08
CA PRO A 37 -8.60 15.30 7.50
C PRO A 37 -8.62 15.08 5.98
N SER A 38 -9.79 14.71 5.46
CA SER A 38 -9.98 14.43 4.03
C SER A 38 -9.59 15.60 3.11
N VAL A 39 -9.83 16.85 3.53
CA VAL A 39 -9.47 18.05 2.76
C VAL A 39 -7.96 18.20 2.61
N GLN A 40 -7.19 17.90 3.66
CA GLN A 40 -5.73 17.97 3.60
C GLN A 40 -5.16 16.86 2.69
N LEU A 41 -5.71 15.64 2.79
CA LEU A 41 -5.36 14.54 1.90
C LEU A 41 -5.67 14.85 0.44
N GLN A 42 -6.81 15.49 0.17
CA GLN A 42 -7.18 15.85 -1.18
C GLN A 42 -6.25 16.92 -1.75
N ARG A 43 -5.85 17.92 -0.95
CA ARG A 43 -4.85 18.91 -1.34
C ARG A 43 -3.49 18.25 -1.65
N LEU A 44 -3.01 17.37 -0.76
CA LEU A 44 -1.77 16.61 -0.98
C LEU A 44 -1.83 15.77 -2.26
N ARG A 45 -2.94 15.05 -2.48
CA ARG A 45 -3.15 14.25 -3.70
C ARG A 45 -3.13 15.11 -4.95
N SER A 46 -3.70 16.31 -4.91
CA SER A 46 -3.69 17.25 -6.04
C SER A 46 -2.30 17.83 -6.29
N SER A 47 -1.58 18.22 -5.24
CA SER A 47 -0.23 18.79 -5.35
C SER A 47 0.80 17.78 -5.85
N LEU A 48 0.66 16.51 -5.45
CA LEU A 48 1.57 15.43 -5.83
C LEU A 48 1.13 14.68 -7.09
N LYS A 49 0.03 15.12 -7.72
CA LYS A 49 -0.50 14.52 -8.94
C LYS A 49 0.50 14.71 -10.08
N GLY A 50 1.03 13.61 -10.59
CA GLY A 50 2.00 13.59 -11.69
C GLY A 50 3.35 13.00 -11.27
N SER A 51 3.83 13.35 -10.08
CA SER A 51 5.13 12.88 -9.56
C SER A 51 5.01 11.71 -8.59
N VAL A 52 3.95 11.66 -7.76
CA VAL A 52 3.77 10.60 -6.75
C VAL A 52 2.38 9.98 -6.85
N LEU A 53 2.33 8.64 -6.86
CA LEU A 53 1.10 7.89 -6.79
C LEU A 53 0.76 7.59 -5.33
N ILE A 54 -0.38 8.12 -4.86
CA ILE A 54 -0.90 7.90 -3.50
C ILE A 54 -2.07 6.90 -3.55
N THR A 55 -1.85 5.69 -3.03
CA THR A 55 -2.87 4.64 -2.92
C THR A 55 -3.08 4.23 -1.47
N MET A 56 -4.34 4.14 -1.04
CA MET A 56 -4.71 3.65 0.29
C MET A 56 -5.37 2.30 0.16
N SER A 57 -4.99 1.36 1.01
CA SER A 57 -5.57 0.02 1.03
C SER A 57 -5.61 -0.50 2.47
N LYS A 58 -6.33 -1.60 2.70
CA LYS A 58 -6.38 -2.20 4.03
C LYS A 58 -4.98 -2.63 4.45
N GLY A 59 -4.56 -2.28 5.68
CA GLY A 59 -3.23 -2.65 6.17
C GLY A 59 -2.94 -4.14 6.11
N ARG A 60 -3.94 -5.01 6.29
CA ARG A 60 -3.77 -6.46 6.11
C ARG A 60 -3.40 -6.85 4.67
N ILE A 61 -4.00 -6.21 3.66
CA ILE A 61 -3.70 -6.47 2.26
C ILE A 61 -2.27 -6.00 1.95
N ILE A 62 -1.89 -4.83 2.47
CA ILE A 62 -0.54 -4.29 2.31
C ILE A 62 0.47 -5.25 2.95
N LYS A 63 0.28 -5.68 4.20
CA LYS A 63 1.19 -6.63 4.88
C LYS A 63 1.39 -7.91 4.08
N ILE A 64 0.32 -8.53 3.60
CA ILE A 64 0.41 -9.72 2.74
C ILE A 64 1.19 -9.40 1.45
N ALA A 65 0.97 -8.23 0.85
CA ALA A 65 1.70 -7.82 -0.35
C ALA A 65 3.20 -7.62 -0.09
N LEU A 66 3.58 -7.04 1.05
CA LEU A 66 4.97 -6.83 1.45
C LEU A 66 5.65 -8.19 1.73
N GLU A 67 4.97 -9.08 2.45
CA GLU A 67 5.47 -10.43 2.76
C GLU A 67 5.69 -11.27 1.49
N ASP A 68 4.75 -11.22 0.55
CA ASP A 68 4.86 -11.91 -0.74
C ASP A 68 5.95 -11.34 -1.66
N LEU A 69 6.41 -10.11 -1.40
CA LEU A 69 7.43 -9.43 -2.19
C LEU A 69 8.78 -9.33 -1.47
N LYS A 70 8.93 -9.93 -0.28
CA LYS A 70 10.18 -9.90 0.50
C LYS A 70 11.41 -10.36 -0.29
N ASP A 71 11.23 -11.33 -1.18
CA ASP A 71 12.31 -11.90 -2.00
C ASP A 71 12.60 -11.06 -3.26
N LYS A 72 11.70 -10.15 -3.63
CA LYS A 72 11.78 -9.33 -4.85
C LYS A 72 12.21 -7.89 -4.58
N VAL A 73 11.84 -7.34 -3.43
CA VAL A 73 12.13 -5.95 -3.05
C VAL A 73 12.93 -5.97 -1.75
N LYS A 74 14.18 -5.50 -1.81
CA LYS A 74 15.07 -5.44 -0.65
C LYS A 74 14.49 -4.53 0.43
N ASN A 75 14.60 -4.94 1.70
CA ASN A 75 14.17 -4.21 2.90
C ASN A 75 12.67 -3.87 2.99
N ILE A 76 11.82 -4.47 2.15
CA ILE A 76 10.38 -4.20 2.16
C ILE A 76 9.68 -4.67 3.45
N GLN A 77 10.30 -5.61 4.16
CA GLN A 77 9.79 -6.18 5.40
C GLN A 77 9.81 -5.18 6.57
N GLU A 78 10.75 -4.22 6.57
CA GLU A 78 10.82 -3.18 7.59
C GLU A 78 9.57 -2.28 7.54
N LEU A 79 9.00 -2.08 6.35
CA LEU A 79 7.80 -1.27 6.14
C LEU A 79 6.57 -1.84 6.84
N GLU A 80 6.51 -3.16 7.08
CA GLU A 80 5.37 -3.80 7.75
C GLU A 80 5.12 -3.25 9.17
N SER A 81 6.20 -2.87 9.85
CA SER A 81 6.16 -2.31 11.22
C SER A 81 5.49 -0.92 11.27
N TYR A 82 5.56 -0.19 10.15
CA TYR A 82 4.97 1.13 9.95
C TYR A 82 3.54 1.08 9.38
N VAL A 83 3.07 -0.08 8.91
CA VAL A 83 1.68 -0.28 8.47
C VAL A 83 0.75 -0.34 9.69
N ARG A 84 0.31 0.84 10.15
CA ARG A 84 -0.64 1.04 11.26
C ARG A 84 -1.80 1.93 10.85
N GLY A 85 -2.93 1.82 11.57
CA GLY A 85 -4.10 2.66 11.36
C GLY A 85 -4.65 2.61 9.93
N MET A 86 -4.61 3.76 9.25
CA MET A 86 -4.97 3.96 7.85
C MET A 86 -3.72 4.16 6.98
N PRO A 87 -3.04 3.07 6.59
CA PRO A 87 -1.82 3.17 5.81
C PRO A 87 -2.10 3.63 4.38
N ALA A 88 -1.37 4.66 3.97
CA ALA A 88 -1.23 5.10 2.59
C ALA A 88 0.13 4.67 2.05
N LEU A 89 0.14 4.15 0.83
CA LEU A 89 1.33 3.91 0.05
C LEU A 89 1.56 5.11 -0.87
N LEU A 90 2.77 5.64 -0.78
CA LEU A 90 3.31 6.70 -1.61
C LEU A 90 4.36 6.06 -2.52
N LEU A 91 4.13 6.12 -3.82
CA LEU A 91 4.95 5.42 -4.81
C LEU A 91 5.48 6.42 -5.82
N THR A 92 6.79 6.45 -6.03
CA THR A 92 7.41 7.35 -7.01
C THR A 92 8.64 6.70 -7.66
N ASN A 93 9.04 7.26 -8.80
CA ASN A 93 10.20 6.87 -9.59
C ASN A 93 11.24 8.00 -9.69
N GLU A 94 10.92 9.16 -9.13
CA GLU A 94 11.79 10.34 -9.01
C GLU A 94 12.33 10.40 -7.58
#